data_AF-A0A7Z9ZNX8-F1
#
_entry.id   AF-A0A7Z9ZNX8-F1
#
_cell.length_a   1.000
_cell.length_b   1.000
_cell.length_c   1.000
_cell.angle_alpha   90.00
_cell.angle_beta   90.00
_cell.angle_gamma   90.00
#
_symmetry.space_group_name_H-M   'P 1'
#
loop_
_entity.id
_entity.type
_entity.pdbx_description
1 polymer ?
#
loop_
_entity_poly.entity_id
_entity_poly.type
_entity_poly.pdbx_seq_one_letter_code
_entity_poly.pdbx_strand_id
1 'polypeptide(L)'
;MTSIILGGAVSENLSTTTDKKVEIDLSMLTRHGIISGATGTGKTVSLQILVEQLSQQGIPVFTADAKGDLAGLAVAGTPHAKIDERLNFIGLEKEKDFVHKGV
;
A
#
# COMPACT_ATOMS: atom_id res chain seq x y z
N MET A 1 3.95 -5.18 -15.38
CA MET A 1 2.71 -4.66 -14.77
C MET A 1 2.70 -3.16 -15.03
N THR A 2 1.59 -2.58 -15.50
CA THR A 2 1.51 -1.15 -15.90
C THR A 2 0.89 -0.25 -14.83
N SER A 3 0.47 -0.85 -13.71
CA SER A 3 -0.19 -0.21 -12.58
C SER A 3 0.39 -0.73 -11.25
N ILE A 4 0.08 -0.02 -10.17
CA ILE A 4 0.27 -0.44 -8.78
C ILE A 4 -1.09 -0.52 -8.07
N ILE A 5 -1.23 -1.43 -7.11
CA ILE A 5 -2.45 -1.66 -6.34
C ILE A 5 -2.38 -0.85 -5.04
N LEU A 6 -3.33 0.07 -4.81
CA LEU A 6 -3.40 0.83 -3.57
C LEU A 6 -4.23 0.14 -2.48
N GLY A 7 -5.15 -0.73 -2.86
CA GLY A 7 -6.08 -1.38 -1.94
C GLY A 7 -7.28 -2.00 -2.65
N GLY A 8 -8.24 -2.49 -1.88
CA GLY A 8 -9.54 -2.90 -2.38
C GLY A 8 -10.59 -1.79 -2.21
N ALA A 9 -11.54 -1.71 -3.14
CA ALA A 9 -12.65 -0.77 -3.03
C ALA A 9 -13.67 -1.29 -2.00
N VAL A 10 -14.09 -0.39 -1.11
CA VAL A 10 -15.00 -0.67 0.01
C VAL A 10 -16.28 0.13 -0.21
N SER A 11 -17.45 -0.50 -0.06
CA SER A 11 -18.74 0.17 -0.18
C SER A 11 -18.98 1.19 0.96
N GLU A 12 -19.86 2.17 0.74
CA GLU A 12 -20.15 3.24 1.71
C GLU A 12 -20.56 2.75 3.10
N ASN A 13 -21.24 1.60 3.17
CA ASN A 13 -21.67 0.97 4.42
C ASN A 13 -20.57 0.15 5.10
N LEU A 14 -19.34 0.13 4.58
CA LEU A 14 -18.18 -0.62 5.10
C LEU A 14 -18.45 -2.12 5.33
N SER A 15 -19.53 -2.68 4.77
CA SER A 15 -19.99 -4.02 5.09
C SER A 15 -19.64 -5.05 4.01
N THR A 16 -19.22 -4.60 2.83
CA THR A 16 -18.99 -5.47 1.68
C THR A 16 -17.75 -5.02 0.91
N THR A 17 -16.78 -5.93 0.85
CA THR A 17 -15.70 -5.90 -0.11
C THR A 17 -16.29 -5.91 -1.50
N THR A 18 -15.88 -4.97 -2.35
CA THR A 18 -16.01 -5.21 -3.78
C THR A 18 -14.78 -5.99 -4.19
N ASP A 19 -14.89 -7.06 -4.97
CA ASP A 19 -13.72 -7.78 -5.54
C ASP A 19 -12.91 -6.91 -6.55
N LYS A 20 -13.07 -5.59 -6.45
CA LYS A 20 -12.46 -4.58 -7.29
C LYS A 20 -11.26 -3.99 -6.57
N LYS A 21 -10.12 -4.06 -7.25
CA LYS A 21 -8.88 -3.43 -6.82
C LYS A 21 -8.91 -1.95 -7.20
N VAL A 22 -8.35 -1.12 -6.33
CA VAL A 22 -8.04 0.28 -6.61
C VAL A 22 -6.60 0.32 -7.08
N GLU A 23 -6.41 0.72 -8.34
CA GLU A 23 -5.09 0.75 -8.98
C GLU A 23 -4.77 2.15 -9.49
N ILE A 24 -3.47 2.45 -9.56
CA ILE A 24 -2.94 3.64 -10.23
C ILE A 24 -2.02 3.20 -11.36
N ASP A 25 -2.27 3.72 -12.57
CA ASP A 25 -1.35 3.56 -13.69
C ASP A 25 0.00 4.24 -13.40
N LEU A 26 1.10 3.58 -13.72
CA LEU A 26 2.45 4.12 -13.51
C LEU A 26 2.66 5.47 -14.24
N SER A 27 2.00 5.67 -15.37
CA SER A 27 2.05 6.93 -16.12
C SER A 27 1.51 8.12 -15.30
N MET A 28 0.52 7.88 -14.43
CA MET A 28 -0.04 8.91 -13.54
C MET A 28 0.96 9.31 -12.44
N LEU A 29 1.85 8.41 -12.03
CA LEU A 29 2.86 8.67 -11.00
C LEU A 29 4.02 9.56 -11.48
N THR A 30 4.05 9.90 -12.76
CA THR A 30 4.96 10.94 -13.30
C THR A 30 4.49 12.36 -12.95
N ARG A 31 3.28 12.50 -12.40
CA ARG A 31 2.70 13.75 -11.92
C ARG A 31 2.86 13.84 -10.41
N HIS A 32 2.93 15.06 -9.89
CA HIS A 32 2.92 15.26 -8.45
C HIS A 32 1.58 14.83 -7.85
N GLY A 33 1.65 14.12 -6.72
CA GLY A 33 0.50 13.72 -5.92
C GLY A 33 0.62 14.20 -4.48
N ILE A 34 -0.48 14.18 -3.76
CA ILE A 34 -0.53 14.51 -2.33
C ILE A 34 -1.25 13.40 -1.56
N ILE A 35 -0.63 12.94 -0.47
CA ILE A 35 -1.28 12.07 0.51
C ILE A 35 -1.63 12.93 1.72
N SER A 36 -2.92 13.24 1.86
CA SER A 36 -3.45 14.07 2.95
C SER A 36 -4.43 13.30 3.81
N GLY A 37 -4.51 13.66 5.09
CA GLY A 37 -5.42 13.02 6.05
C GLY A 37 -5.05 13.34 7.50
N ALA A 38 -5.95 13.05 8.44
CA ALA A 38 -5.70 13.24 9.87
C ALA A 38 -4.71 12.19 10.42
N THR A 39 -4.27 12.34 11.66
CA THR A 39 -3.45 11.32 12.34
C THR A 39 -4.24 10.01 12.43
N GLY A 40 -3.58 8.88 12.14
CA GLY A 40 -4.21 7.56 12.17
C GLY A 40 -5.01 7.17 10.92
N THR A 41 -5.12 8.02 9.90
CA THR A 41 -5.85 7.69 8.65
C THR A 41 -5.03 6.96 7.61
N GLY A 42 -3.86 6.42 7.99
CA GLY A 42 -3.05 5.59 7.09
C GLY A 42 -2.11 6.33 6.14
N LYS A 43 -1.86 7.64 6.29
CA LYS A 43 -0.91 8.38 5.41
C LYS A 43 0.45 7.69 5.23
N THR A 44 1.07 7.28 6.34
CA THR A 44 2.36 6.57 6.35
C THR A 44 2.25 5.22 5.66
N VAL A 45 1.19 4.46 5.95
CA VAL A 45 0.94 3.14 5.35
C VAL A 45 0.71 3.26 3.84
N SER A 46 -0.02 4.28 3.38
CA SER A 46 -0.20 4.55 1.95
C SER A 46 1.13 4.86 1.27
N LEU A 47 2.00 5.64 1.90
CA LEU A 47 3.34 5.92 1.38
C LEU A 47 4.21 4.66 1.34
N GLN A 48 4.16 3.82 2.38
CA GLN A 48 4.87 2.53 2.43
C GLN A 48 4.46 1.63 1.25
N ILE A 49 3.15 1.49 0.99
CA ILE A 49 2.63 0.68 -0.12
C ILE A 49 3.14 1.20 -1.47
N LEU A 50 3.14 2.52 -1.69
CA LEU A 50 3.66 3.11 -2.92
C LEU A 50 5.16 2.78 -3.10
N VAL A 51 5.96 3.02 -2.07
CA VAL A 51 7.42 2.82 -2.11
C VAL A 51 7.75 1.34 -2.35
N GLU A 52 7.10 0.45 -1.62
CA GLU A 52 7.30 -0.99 -1.74
C GLU A 52 6.93 -1.51 -3.14
N GLN A 53 5.76 -1.15 -3.66
CA GLN A 53 5.34 -1.65 -4.98
C GLN A 53 6.16 -1.07 -6.13
N LEU A 54 6.52 0.22 -6.07
CA LEU A 54 7.43 0.81 -7.06
C LEU A 54 8.80 0.13 -7.03
N SER A 55 9.35 -0.10 -5.83
CA SER A 55 10.62 -0.82 -5.67
C SER A 55 10.53 -2.26 -6.19
N GLN A 56 9.43 -2.97 -5.94
CA GLN A 56 9.21 -4.34 -6.46
C GLN A 56 9.14 -4.40 -7.99
N GLN A 57 8.69 -3.32 -8.64
CA GLN A 57 8.71 -3.19 -10.09
C GLN A 57 10.06 -2.73 -10.65
N GLY A 58 11.08 -2.60 -9.80
CA GLY A 58 12.43 -2.16 -10.19
C GLY A 58 12.55 -0.67 -10.43
N ILE A 59 11.56 0.13 -10.03
CA ILE A 59 11.59 1.59 -10.15
C ILE A 59 12.38 2.15 -8.96
N PRO A 60 13.45 2.93 -9.19
CA PRO A 60 14.18 3.56 -8.09
C PRO A 60 13.30 4.57 -7.35
N VAL A 61 13.24 4.44 -6.03
CA VAL A 61 12.46 5.34 -5.17
C VAL A 61 13.40 6.07 -4.23
N PHE A 62 13.31 7.40 -4.22
CA PHE A 62 13.96 8.26 -3.23
C PHE A 62 12.90 8.82 -2.30
N THR A 63 13.07 8.65 -0.98
CA THR A 63 12.12 9.12 0.03
C THR A 63 12.82 9.91 1.12
N ALA A 64 12.15 10.94 1.63
CA ALA A 64 12.55 11.62 2.85
C ALA A 64 11.82 10.96 4.03
N ASP A 65 12.56 10.25 4.87
CA ASP A 65 12.00 9.56 6.03
C ASP A 65 12.39 10.28 7.33
N ALA A 66 11.61 11.30 7.70
CA ALA A 66 11.89 12.11 8.88
C ALA A 66 11.68 11.37 10.20
N LYS A 67 10.88 10.29 10.22
CA LYS A 67 10.49 9.57 11.43
C LYS A 67 11.07 8.15 11.52
N GLY A 68 11.67 7.65 10.46
CA GLY A 68 12.15 6.26 10.38
C GLY A 68 11.04 5.27 10.02
N ASP A 69 9.87 5.74 9.61
CA ASP A 69 8.70 4.89 9.33
C ASP A 69 8.87 4.10 8.02
N LEU A 70 9.66 4.60 7.06
CA LEU A 70 9.90 3.97 5.76
C LEU A 70 11.15 3.09 5.77
N ALA A 71 12.14 3.39 6.61
CA ALA A 71 13.34 2.58 6.77
C ALA A 71 13.02 1.13 7.16
N GLY A 72 11.90 0.91 7.88
CA GLY A 72 11.38 -0.43 8.21
C GLY A 72 11.09 -1.31 6.98
N LEU A 73 10.81 -0.72 5.80
CA LEU A 73 10.59 -1.46 4.56
C LEU A 73 11.81 -2.27 4.09
N ALA A 74 13.02 -1.91 4.57
CA ALA A 74 14.25 -2.60 4.21
C ALA A 74 14.46 -3.93 4.95
N VAL A 75 13.66 -4.21 5.96
CA VAL A 75 13.75 -5.42 6.80
C VAL A 75 12.51 -6.28 6.57
N ALA A 76 12.69 -7.60 6.47
CA ALA A 76 11.58 -8.54 6.33
C ALA A 76 10.54 -8.35 7.45
N GLY A 77 9.30 -8.05 7.06
CA GLY A 77 8.16 -7.94 7.97
C GLY A 77 7.79 -9.27 8.62
N THR A 78 7.15 -9.20 9.79
CA THR A 78 6.67 -10.40 10.51
C THR A 78 5.15 -10.54 10.38
N PRO A 79 4.59 -11.76 10.33
CA PRO A 79 3.14 -11.94 10.24
C PRO A 79 2.38 -11.19 11.35
N HIS A 80 1.33 -10.46 10.98
CA HIS A 80 0.54 -9.66 11.91
C HIS A 80 -0.97 -9.82 11.65
N ALA A 81 -1.72 -10.31 12.65
CA ALA A 81 -3.14 -10.66 12.51
C ALA A 81 -4.03 -9.54 11.94
N LYS A 82 -3.82 -8.28 12.37
CA LYS A 82 -4.57 -7.12 11.83
C LYS A 82 -4.35 -6.89 10.33
N ILE A 83 -3.18 -7.23 9.80
CA ILE A 83 -2.90 -7.11 8.36
C ILE A 83 -3.68 -8.18 7.63
N ASP A 84 -3.67 -9.42 8.13
CA ASP A 84 -4.41 -10.53 7.54
C ASP A 84 -5.94 -10.25 7.55
N GLU A 85 -6.47 -9.76 8.68
CA GLU A 85 -7.87 -9.30 8.78
C GLU A 85 -8.18 -8.20 7.76
N ARG A 86 -7.27 -7.23 7.60
CA ARG A 86 -7.45 -6.13 6.65
C ARG A 86 -7.44 -6.62 5.21
N LEU A 87 -6.51 -7.49 4.83
CA LEU A 87 -6.39 -8.06 3.49
C LEU A 87 -7.66 -8.84 3.12
N ASN A 88 -8.17 -9.66 4.05
CA ASN A 88 -9.44 -10.36 3.88
C ASN A 88 -10.60 -9.38 3.72
N PHE A 89 -10.66 -8.32 4.52
CA PHE A 89 -11.70 -7.31 4.44
C PHE A 89 -11.68 -6.53 3.11
N ILE A 90 -10.52 -6.32 2.50
CA ILE A 90 -10.40 -5.59 1.22
C ILE A 90 -10.26 -6.51 0.00
N GLY A 91 -10.36 -7.84 0.18
CA GLY A 91 -10.36 -8.80 -0.93
C GLY A 91 -9.02 -8.88 -1.65
N LEU A 92 -7.90 -8.68 -0.94
CA LEU A 92 -6.56 -8.82 -1.50
C LEU A 92 -5.92 -10.13 -1.03
N GLU A 93 -5.31 -10.87 -1.97
CA GLU A 93 -4.64 -12.13 -1.67
C GLU A 93 -3.19 -11.87 -1.24
N LYS A 94 -2.80 -12.47 -0.11
CA LYS A 94 -1.41 -12.48 0.35
C LYS A 94 -0.53 -13.16 -0.71
N GLU A 95 0.71 -12.70 -0.86
CA GLU A 95 1.72 -13.22 -1.82
C GLU A 95 1.46 -12.87 -3.30
N LYS A 96 0.21 -12.66 -3.70
CA LYS A 96 -0.17 -12.27 -5.06
C LYS A 96 -0.37 -10.77 -5.23
N ASP A 97 -1.14 -10.17 -4.32
CA ASP A 97 -1.52 -8.75 -4.38
C ASP A 97 -0.79 -7.90 -3.35
N PHE A 98 -0.38 -8.53 -2.25
CA PHE A 98 0.39 -7.90 -1.20
C PHE A 98 1.36 -8.91 -0.58
N VAL A 99 2.64 -8.57 -0.57
CA VAL A 99 3.64 -9.35 0.18
C VAL A 99 4.12 -8.46 1.31
N HIS A 100 3.90 -8.89 2.55
CA HIS A 100 4.37 -8.16 3.72
C HIS A 100 5.89 -8.33 3.83
N LYS A 101 6.67 -7.42 3.23
CA LYS A 101 8.14 -7.52 3.23
C LYS A 101 8.86 -6.45 4.05
N GLY A 102 8.15 -5.49 4.63
CA GLY A 102 8.68 -4.69 5.72
C GLY A 102 7.71 -3.67 6.29
N VAL A 103 7.09 -4.01 7.42
CA VAL A 103 6.71 -3.16 8.56
C VAL A 103 6.63 -4.09 9.77
#